data_AF-A0A371Y9C9-F1
#
_entry.id   AF-A0A371Y9C9-F1
#
_cell.length_a   1.000
_cell.length_b   1.000
_cell.length_c   1.000
_cell.angle_alpha   90.00
_cell.angle_beta   90.00
_cell.angle_gamma   90.00
#
_symmetry.space_group_name_H-M   'P 1'
#
loop_
_entity.id
_entity.type
_entity.pdbx_description
1 polymer ?
#
loop_
_entity_poly.entity_id
_entity_poly.type
_entity_poly.pdbx_seq_one_letter_code
_entity_poly.pdbx_strand_id
1 'polypeptide(L)'
;MDLVLDPSQGVAPLRLGMTLEGAVAAAPREWGEARVLRRSEDDAMAEWTLDHVGVQAMAEEDGVVVTAIELWWPGEGRVSSTRVLLDGDEVFTTPAQELFARAVTRGWRVDTSQPEYPVIPGVSLGFTRQTSQEVERDADGLPRCVTSVLVGVKDYYDYRYE
;
A
#
# COMPACT_ATOMS: atom_id res chain seq x y z
N MET A 1 -16.20 3.93 -1.07
CA MET A 1 -15.26 5.07 -1.23
C MET A 1 -14.11 4.59 -2.09
N ASP A 2 -13.41 5.48 -2.82
CA ASP A 2 -12.24 5.08 -3.60
C ASP A 2 -10.97 5.70 -3.02
N LEU A 3 -9.98 4.86 -2.74
CA LEU A 3 -8.61 5.25 -2.41
C LEU A 3 -7.77 5.07 -3.67
N VAL A 4 -7.37 6.18 -4.28
CA VAL A 4 -6.63 6.16 -5.55
C VAL A 4 -5.14 6.26 -5.26
N LEU A 5 -4.40 5.23 -5.67
CA LEU A 5 -2.94 5.23 -5.64
C LEU A 5 -2.43 6.13 -6.77
N ASP A 6 -1.63 7.12 -6.40
CA ASP A 6 -0.79 7.89 -7.32
C ASP A 6 0.67 7.63 -6.92
N PRO A 7 1.41 6.79 -7.65
CA PRO A 7 2.75 6.40 -7.25
C PRO A 7 3.71 7.59 -7.06
N SER A 8 3.45 8.72 -7.72
CA SER A 8 4.28 9.92 -7.61
C SER A 8 3.87 10.85 -6.45
N GLN A 9 2.68 10.67 -5.88
CA GLN A 9 2.11 11.58 -4.87
C GLN A 9 1.68 10.88 -3.58
N GLY A 10 1.46 9.57 -3.55
CA GLY A 10 0.91 8.82 -2.42
C GLY A 10 -0.51 8.31 -2.67
N VAL A 11 -1.40 8.45 -1.69
CA VAL A 11 -2.77 7.92 -1.73
C VAL A 11 -3.73 8.95 -1.17
N ALA A 12 -4.45 9.64 -2.05
CA ALA A 12 -5.28 10.76 -1.65
C ALA A 12 -6.28 10.37 -0.53
N PRO A 13 -6.41 11.18 0.54
CA PRO A 13 -5.83 12.52 0.71
C PRO A 13 -4.41 12.55 1.29
N LEU A 14 -3.85 11.40 1.65
CA LEU A 14 -2.49 11.28 2.18
C LEU A 14 -1.46 11.45 1.06
N ARG A 15 -0.41 12.23 1.32
CA ARG A 15 0.63 12.51 0.33
C ARG A 15 2.01 12.17 0.86
N LEU A 16 2.86 11.68 -0.02
CA LEU A 16 4.29 11.59 0.23
C LEU A 16 4.87 13.00 0.41
N GLY A 17 5.84 13.15 1.31
CA GLY A 17 6.51 14.43 1.59
C GLY A 17 5.74 15.40 2.50
N MET A 18 4.51 15.07 2.90
CA MET A 18 3.79 15.86 3.91
C MET A 18 4.23 15.45 5.32
N THR A 19 3.99 16.28 6.33
CA THR A 19 4.27 15.88 7.72
C THR A 19 3.25 14.84 8.21
N LEU A 20 3.65 13.97 9.15
CA LEU A 20 2.73 12.99 9.74
C LEU A 20 1.54 13.66 10.44
N GLU A 21 1.76 14.80 11.11
CA GLU A 21 0.68 15.63 11.65
C GLU A 21 -0.24 16.15 10.54
N GLY A 22 0.34 16.60 9.42
CA GLY A 22 -0.42 17.01 8.24
C GLY A 22 -1.27 15.88 7.67
N ALA A 23 -0.75 14.64 7.66
CA ALA A 23 -1.50 13.46 7.24
C ALA A 23 -2.70 13.20 8.16
N VAL A 24 -2.51 13.32 9.48
CA VAL A 24 -3.60 13.23 10.47
C VAL A 24 -4.65 14.32 10.27
N ALA A 25 -4.23 15.56 9.99
CA ALA A 25 -5.13 16.67 9.75
C ALA A 25 -5.86 16.59 8.39
N ALA A 26 -5.24 15.98 7.39
CA ALA A 26 -5.80 15.82 6.04
C ALA A 26 -6.76 14.63 5.93
N ALA A 27 -6.66 13.65 6.83
CA ALA A 27 -7.54 12.50 6.86
C ALA A 27 -9.02 12.95 7.01
N PRO A 28 -9.94 12.43 6.17
CA PRO A 28 -11.34 12.80 6.26
C PRO A 28 -11.95 12.29 7.58
N ARG A 29 -12.96 12.99 8.10
CA ARG A 29 -13.60 12.61 9.37
C ARG A 29 -14.19 11.20 9.33
N GLU A 30 -14.63 10.75 8.16
CA GLU A 30 -15.17 9.41 7.95
C GLU A 30 -14.14 8.28 8.10
N TRP A 31 -12.83 8.58 8.12
CA TRP A 31 -11.79 7.59 8.43
C TRP A 31 -11.66 7.33 9.94
N GLY A 32 -12.30 8.17 10.76
CA GLY A 32 -12.18 8.14 12.21
C GLY A 32 -10.87 8.75 12.72
N GLU A 33 -10.61 8.55 14.01
CA GLU A 33 -9.39 9.04 14.66
C GLU A 33 -8.20 8.17 14.28
N ALA A 34 -7.10 8.82 13.89
CA ALA A 34 -5.85 8.15 13.60
C ALA A 34 -5.26 7.55 14.89
N ARG A 35 -4.78 6.31 14.81
CA ARG A 35 -3.90 5.77 15.84
C ARG A 35 -2.46 6.15 15.51
N VAL A 36 -1.90 7.10 16.24
CA VAL A 36 -0.51 7.52 16.08
C VAL A 36 0.40 6.65 16.95
N LEU A 37 1.42 6.06 16.32
CA LEU A 37 2.40 5.20 16.96
C LEU A 37 3.80 5.75 16.70
N ARG A 38 4.61 5.86 17.74
CA ARG A 38 6.04 6.15 17.64
C ARG A 38 6.82 4.86 17.88
N ARG A 39 7.56 4.39 16.88
CA ARG A 39 8.34 3.15 16.94
C ARG A 39 9.76 3.40 17.48
N SER A 40 10.34 4.55 17.17
CA SER A 40 11.66 4.98 17.65
C SER A 40 11.72 6.51 17.76
N GLU A 41 12.88 7.08 18.09
CA GLU A 41 13.06 8.54 18.00
C GLU A 41 12.90 9.04 16.56
N ASP A 42 13.17 8.20 15.57
CA ASP A 42 13.23 8.57 14.15
C ASP A 42 12.14 7.90 13.30
N ASP A 43 11.26 7.10 13.92
CA ASP A 43 10.19 6.38 13.21
C ASP A 43 8.82 6.61 13.86
N ALA A 44 7.88 7.10 13.07
CA ALA A 44 6.50 7.31 13.48
C ALA A 44 5.52 6.89 12.38
N MET A 45 4.29 6.56 12.78
CA MET A 45 3.22 6.21 11.85
C MET A 45 1.86 6.61 12.38
N ALA A 46 0.92 6.78 11.45
CA ALA A 46 -0.49 7.00 11.73
C ALA A 46 -1.30 5.93 11.00
N GLU A 47 -2.20 5.27 11.73
CA GLU A 47 -3.01 4.17 11.23
C GLU A 47 -4.49 4.54 11.25
N TRP A 48 -5.20 4.11 10.21
CA TRP A 48 -6.66 4.16 10.08
C TRP A 48 -7.22 2.80 9.66
N THR A 49 -8.51 2.61 9.89
CA THR A 49 -9.26 1.49 9.32
C THR A 49 -10.52 2.04 8.67
N LEU A 50 -10.52 2.09 7.35
CA LEU A 50 -11.63 2.57 6.54
C LEU A 50 -12.40 1.39 5.97
N ASP A 51 -13.60 1.11 6.49
CA ASP A 51 -14.44 0.02 6.00
C ASP A 51 -13.63 -1.30 5.88
N HIS A 52 -12.96 -1.65 6.98
CA HIS A 52 -12.01 -2.77 7.11
C HIS A 52 -10.68 -2.65 6.35
N VAL A 53 -10.53 -1.75 5.37
CA VAL A 53 -9.24 -1.48 4.71
C VAL A 53 -8.32 -0.75 5.69
N GLY A 54 -7.17 -1.34 5.97
CA GLY A 54 -6.14 -0.68 6.78
C GLY A 54 -5.42 0.36 5.93
N VAL A 55 -5.16 1.54 6.50
CA VAL A 55 -4.34 2.58 5.88
C VAL A 55 -3.29 3.01 6.89
N GLN A 56 -2.03 3.06 6.49
CA GLN A 56 -0.90 3.45 7.34
C GLN A 56 -0.03 4.46 6.60
N ALA A 57 0.16 5.64 7.18
CA ALA A 57 1.20 6.58 6.76
C ALA A 57 2.42 6.40 7.65
N MET A 58 3.59 6.28 7.05
CA MET A 58 4.87 6.07 7.72
C MET A 58 5.79 7.26 7.50
N ALA A 59 6.39 7.74 8.57
CA ALA A 59 7.48 8.69 8.56
C ALA A 59 8.73 8.01 9.15
N GLU A 60 9.65 7.64 8.26
CA GLU A 60 10.90 6.94 8.56
C GLU A 60 12.09 7.93 8.56
N GLU A 61 13.22 7.54 9.14
CA GLU A 61 14.49 8.30 9.24
C GLU A 61 14.48 9.59 10.09
N ASP A 62 13.37 10.33 10.13
CA ASP A 62 13.21 11.53 10.98
C ASP A 62 11.90 11.56 11.78
N GLY A 63 10.97 10.64 11.51
CA GLY A 63 9.67 10.54 12.19
C GLY A 63 8.73 11.72 11.93
N VAL A 64 9.06 12.60 10.98
CA VAL A 64 8.34 13.84 10.68
C VAL A 64 7.65 13.75 9.33
N VAL A 65 8.36 13.34 8.28
CA VAL A 65 7.86 13.40 6.90
C VAL A 65 7.37 12.04 6.43
N VAL A 66 6.19 11.99 5.81
CA VAL A 66 5.63 10.76 5.25
C VAL A 66 6.48 10.29 4.06
N THR A 67 7.18 9.18 4.24
CA THR A 67 8.05 8.51 3.26
C THR A 67 7.33 7.37 2.54
N ALA A 68 6.31 6.78 3.17
CA ALA A 68 5.54 5.70 2.60
C ALA A 68 4.10 5.66 3.12
N ILE A 69 3.21 5.11 2.30
CA ILE A 69 1.82 4.85 2.64
C ILE A 69 1.48 3.42 2.25
N GLU A 70 1.05 2.61 3.21
CA GLU A 70 0.63 1.23 2.99
C GLU A 70 -0.87 1.05 3.21
N LEU A 71 -1.48 0.27 2.33
CA LEU A 71 -2.87 -0.14 2.42
C LEU A 71 -2.95 -1.65 2.57
N TRP A 72 -3.82 -2.08 3.48
CA TRP A 72 -4.03 -3.48 3.82
C TRP A 72 -5.43 -3.91 3.43
N TRP A 73 -5.53 -5.09 2.81
CA TRP A 73 -6.80 -5.68 2.46
C TRP A 73 -7.72 -5.85 3.67
N PRO A 74 -9.05 -5.94 3.48
CA PRO A 74 -10.04 -5.98 4.57
C PRO A 74 -9.84 -7.06 5.66
N GLY A 75 -9.16 -8.15 5.32
CA GLY A 75 -8.96 -9.31 6.19
C GLY A 75 -9.96 -10.44 5.95
N GLU A 76 -9.67 -11.58 6.55
CA GLU A 76 -10.41 -12.83 6.39
C GLU A 76 -11.90 -12.68 6.66
N GLY A 77 -12.72 -13.19 5.72
CA GLY A 77 -14.18 -13.18 5.83
C GLY A 77 -14.81 -11.78 5.76
N ARG A 78 -14.05 -10.74 5.45
CA ARG A 78 -14.54 -9.36 5.39
C ARG A 78 -14.64 -8.89 3.94
N VAL A 79 -15.63 -8.03 3.72
CA VAL A 79 -15.86 -7.37 2.44
C VAL A 79 -15.87 -5.87 2.72
N SER A 80 -15.31 -5.09 1.80
CA SER A 80 -15.30 -3.63 1.88
C SER A 80 -16.02 -3.05 0.67
N SER A 81 -16.77 -1.98 0.88
CA SER A 81 -17.23 -1.07 -0.16
C SER A 81 -16.17 -0.01 -0.53
N THR A 82 -15.06 0.03 0.21
CA THR A 82 -13.90 0.84 -0.12
C THR A 82 -13.01 0.12 -1.12
N ARG A 83 -12.77 0.76 -2.25
CA ARG A 83 -11.91 0.24 -3.33
C ARG A 83 -10.55 0.92 -3.27
N VAL A 84 -9.50 0.14 -3.47
CA VAL A 84 -8.14 0.66 -3.69
C VAL A 84 -7.82 0.54 -5.17
N LEU A 85 -7.57 1.66 -5.83
CA LEU A 85 -7.46 1.74 -7.29
C LEU A 85 -6.05 2.16 -7.72
N LEU A 86 -5.47 1.43 -8.67
CA LEU A 86 -4.22 1.77 -9.36
C LEU A 86 -4.47 1.85 -10.87
N ASP A 87 -4.42 3.05 -11.44
CA ASP A 87 -4.76 3.28 -12.86
C ASP A 87 -6.09 2.61 -13.28
N GLY A 88 -7.08 2.67 -12.38
CA GLY A 88 -8.41 2.08 -12.56
C GLY A 88 -8.54 0.60 -12.19
N ASP A 89 -7.44 -0.10 -11.90
CA ASP A 89 -7.46 -1.50 -11.47
C ASP A 89 -7.75 -1.60 -9.97
N GLU A 90 -8.69 -2.47 -9.57
CA GLU A 90 -9.01 -2.71 -8.17
C GLU A 90 -7.98 -3.67 -7.54
N VAL A 91 -7.10 -3.12 -6.70
CA VAL A 91 -5.85 -3.78 -6.27
C VAL A 91 -6.10 -5.06 -5.48
N PHE A 92 -7.05 -5.05 -4.55
CA PHE A 92 -7.29 -6.18 -3.64
C PHE A 92 -8.21 -7.28 -4.20
N THR A 93 -8.85 -7.04 -5.35
CA THR A 93 -9.79 -8.00 -5.95
C THR A 93 -9.37 -8.46 -7.35
N THR A 94 -8.48 -7.74 -8.01
CA THR A 94 -7.85 -8.21 -9.26
C THR A 94 -6.81 -9.28 -8.94
N PRO A 95 -6.83 -10.45 -9.63
CA PRO A 95 -5.79 -11.46 -9.47
C PRO A 95 -4.40 -10.86 -9.69
N ALA A 96 -3.44 -11.19 -8.84
CA ALA A 96 -2.12 -10.55 -8.83
C ALA A 96 -1.39 -10.67 -10.19
N GLN A 97 -1.47 -11.85 -10.82
CA GLN A 97 -0.89 -12.05 -12.16
C GLN A 97 -1.49 -11.11 -13.21
N GLU A 98 -2.80 -10.86 -13.15
CA GLU A 98 -3.48 -9.95 -14.06
C GLU A 98 -3.11 -8.49 -13.75
N LEU A 99 -3.09 -8.11 -12.47
CA LEU A 99 -2.66 -6.78 -12.03
C LEU A 99 -1.24 -6.45 -12.54
N PHE A 100 -0.31 -7.39 -12.40
CA PHE A 100 1.07 -7.22 -12.86
C PHE A 100 1.20 -7.25 -14.38
N ALA A 101 0.45 -8.10 -15.08
CA ALA A 101 0.42 -8.08 -16.55
C ALA A 101 -0.09 -6.74 -17.09
N ARG A 102 -1.10 -6.13 -16.45
CA ARG A 102 -1.60 -4.80 -16.81
C ARG A 102 -0.54 -3.73 -16.53
N ALA A 103 0.19 -3.79 -15.41
CA ALA A 103 1.32 -2.91 -15.13
C ALA A 103 2.43 -3.00 -16.21
N VAL A 104 2.80 -4.21 -16.62
CA VAL A 104 3.76 -4.41 -17.74
C VAL A 104 3.23 -3.82 -19.04
N THR A 105 1.93 -3.96 -19.32
CA THR A 105 1.28 -3.38 -20.51
C THR A 105 1.33 -1.85 -20.52
N ARG A 106 1.34 -1.21 -19.34
CA ARG A 106 1.55 0.24 -19.17
C ARG A 106 3.01 0.67 -19.33
N GLY A 107 3.93 -0.28 -19.54
CA GLY A 107 5.36 -0.03 -19.70
C GLY A 107 6.14 -0.02 -18.38
N TRP A 108 5.53 -0.43 -17.27
CA TRP A 108 6.24 -0.53 -15.99
C TRP A 108 7.02 -1.83 -15.88
N ARG A 109 8.22 -1.75 -15.29
CA ARG A 109 9.00 -2.93 -14.91
C ARG A 109 8.42 -3.51 -13.63
N VAL A 110 7.90 -4.73 -13.68
CA VAL A 110 7.51 -5.49 -12.51
C VAL A 110 8.61 -6.49 -12.17
N ASP A 111 9.04 -6.50 -10.90
CA ASP A 111 9.95 -7.49 -10.35
C ASP A 111 9.18 -8.45 -9.46
N THR A 112 9.14 -9.72 -9.87
CA THR A 112 8.51 -10.82 -9.15
C THR A 112 9.53 -11.89 -8.75
N SER A 113 10.82 -11.55 -8.64
CA SER A 113 11.88 -12.47 -8.20
C SER A 113 11.64 -13.00 -6.78
N GLN A 114 10.96 -12.22 -5.94
CA GLN A 114 10.36 -12.65 -4.68
C GLN A 114 8.82 -12.60 -4.86
N PRO A 115 8.18 -13.72 -5.21
CA PRO A 115 6.77 -13.73 -5.59
C PRO A 115 5.81 -13.41 -4.42
N GLU A 116 6.27 -13.55 -3.18
CA GLU A 116 5.60 -13.11 -1.95
C GLU A 116 5.60 -11.58 -1.82
N TYR A 117 6.57 -10.90 -2.41
CA TYR A 117 6.75 -9.45 -2.30
C TYR A 117 7.07 -8.76 -3.63
N PRO A 118 6.17 -8.79 -4.64
CA PRO A 118 6.41 -8.14 -5.91
C PRO A 118 6.62 -6.62 -5.77
N VAL A 119 7.47 -6.03 -6.62
CA VAL A 119 7.69 -4.57 -6.65
C VAL A 119 7.69 -4.02 -8.07
N ILE A 120 7.39 -2.73 -8.18
CA ILE A 120 7.50 -1.94 -9.42
C ILE A 120 8.44 -0.78 -9.10
N PRO A 121 9.76 -0.99 -9.18
CA PRO A 121 10.73 -0.07 -8.60
C PRO A 121 10.73 1.31 -9.26
N GLY A 122 10.49 1.37 -10.58
CA GLY A 122 10.46 2.65 -11.32
C GLY A 122 9.36 3.62 -10.90
N VAL A 123 8.40 3.17 -10.10
CA VAL A 123 7.33 4.00 -9.51
C VAL A 123 7.17 3.75 -8.01
N SER A 124 8.14 3.13 -7.35
CA SER A 124 8.15 2.89 -5.90
C SER A 124 6.89 2.22 -5.33
N LEU A 125 6.33 1.24 -6.06
CA LEU A 125 5.23 0.40 -5.57
C LEU A 125 5.73 -0.95 -5.11
N GLY A 126 5.20 -1.44 -4.00
CA GLY A 126 5.37 -2.83 -3.60
C GLY A 126 4.08 -3.45 -3.12
N PHE A 127 4.04 -4.77 -3.21
CA PHE A 127 2.86 -5.56 -2.95
C PHE A 127 3.21 -6.72 -2.03
N THR A 128 2.26 -7.11 -1.20
CA THR A 128 2.40 -8.32 -0.37
C THR A 128 1.45 -9.39 -0.86
N ARG A 129 1.98 -10.60 -1.02
CA ARG A 129 1.27 -11.86 -1.28
C ARG A 129 1.64 -12.91 -0.23
N GLN A 130 1.92 -12.48 0.98
CA GLN A 130 2.14 -13.38 2.11
C GLN A 130 1.19 -13.01 3.24
N THR A 131 0.44 -13.99 3.71
CA THR A 131 -0.49 -13.82 4.82
C THR A 131 -0.70 -15.16 5.53
N SER A 132 -0.92 -15.08 6.85
CA SER A 132 -1.37 -16.19 7.68
C SER A 132 -2.89 -16.35 7.70
N GLN A 133 -3.62 -15.46 7.04
CA GLN A 133 -5.08 -15.48 6.96
C GLN A 133 -5.56 -16.47 5.89
N GLU A 134 -6.78 -16.99 6.04
CA GLU A 134 -7.39 -17.87 5.04
C GLU A 134 -7.87 -17.04 3.84
N VAL A 135 -7.29 -17.32 2.67
CA VAL A 135 -7.58 -16.65 1.39
C VAL A 135 -7.50 -17.66 0.26
N GLU A 136 -8.18 -17.38 -0.86
CA GLU A 136 -7.98 -18.15 -2.09
C GLU A 136 -6.51 -18.05 -2.52
N ARG A 137 -5.91 -19.20 -2.83
CA ARG A 137 -4.51 -19.33 -3.26
C ARG A 137 -4.43 -19.85 -4.69
N ASP A 138 -3.37 -19.45 -5.39
CA ASP A 138 -3.04 -19.97 -6.72
C ASP A 138 -2.32 -21.33 -6.64
N ALA A 139 -1.88 -21.84 -7.80
CA ALA A 139 -1.19 -23.12 -7.90
C ALA A 139 0.16 -23.16 -7.16
N ASP A 140 0.76 -22.00 -6.91
CA ASP A 140 2.04 -21.85 -6.20
C ASP A 140 1.82 -21.67 -4.67
N GLY A 141 0.57 -21.70 -4.21
CA GLY A 141 0.21 -21.56 -2.80
C GLY A 141 0.21 -20.11 -2.31
N LEU A 142 0.34 -19.12 -3.19
CA LEU A 142 0.29 -17.70 -2.84
C LEU A 142 -1.16 -17.18 -2.92
N PRO A 143 -1.56 -16.19 -2.10
CA PRO A 143 -2.82 -15.49 -2.24
C PRO A 143 -3.07 -15.06 -3.69
N ARG A 144 -4.25 -15.40 -4.21
CA ARG A 144 -4.64 -15.10 -5.59
C ARG A 144 -4.59 -13.60 -5.89
N CYS A 145 -5.00 -12.77 -4.93
CA CYS A 145 -4.91 -11.32 -4.97
C CYS A 145 -3.86 -10.84 -3.96
N VAL A 146 -3.35 -9.62 -4.13
CA VAL A 146 -2.42 -9.02 -3.15
C VAL A 146 -3.16 -8.67 -1.86
N THR A 147 -2.47 -8.74 -0.73
CA THR A 147 -3.01 -8.48 0.61
C THR A 147 -2.54 -7.15 1.19
N SER A 148 -1.50 -6.55 0.62
CA SER A 148 -1.17 -5.14 0.85
C SER A 148 -0.55 -4.52 -0.38
N VAL A 149 -0.58 -3.19 -0.44
CA VAL A 149 0.12 -2.37 -1.41
C VAL A 149 0.72 -1.17 -0.69
N LEU A 150 2.00 -0.90 -0.95
CA LEU A 150 2.74 0.23 -0.42
C LEU A 150 3.15 1.16 -1.56
N VAL A 151 2.95 2.46 -1.35
CA VAL A 151 3.47 3.54 -2.18
C VAL A 151 4.56 4.26 -1.39
N GLY A 152 5.78 4.27 -1.90
CA GLY A 152 6.93 4.91 -1.26
C GLY A 152 7.41 6.15 -2.03
N VAL A 153 8.28 6.94 -1.39
CA VAL A 153 9.06 7.98 -2.06
C VAL A 153 9.89 7.42 -3.21
N LYS A 154 10.42 8.33 -4.05
CA LYS A 154 11.34 7.95 -5.13
C LYS A 154 12.46 7.08 -4.55
N ASP A 155 12.78 5.97 -5.23
CA ASP A 155 13.86 5.05 -4.89
C ASP A 155 13.59 4.17 -3.63
N TYR A 156 12.36 4.15 -3.08
CA TYR A 156 11.99 3.36 -1.88
C TYR A 156 12.37 1.86 -1.96
N TYR A 157 12.39 1.27 -3.16
CA TYR A 157 12.73 -0.14 -3.37
C TYR A 157 14.14 -0.37 -3.93
N ASP A 158 14.97 0.67 -4.04
CA ASP A 158 16.31 0.55 -4.63
C ASP A 158 17.22 -0.34 -3.78
N TYR A 159 16.98 -0.42 -2.45
CA TYR A 159 17.69 -1.32 -1.52
C TYR A 159 17.66 -2.80 -1.95
N ARG A 160 16.73 -3.20 -2.82
CA ARG A 160 16.65 -4.58 -3.34
C ARG A 160 17.67 -4.89 -4.43
N TYR A 161 18.34 -3.87 -4.96
CA TYR A 161 19.29 -3.97 -6.07
C TYR A 161 20.70 -3.51 -5.70
N GLU A 162 20.93 -3.16 -4.44
CA GLU A 162 22.24 -2.83 -3.86
C GLU A 162 23.09 -4.08 -3.58
#